data_AF-A0A7R9VYU0-F1
#
_entry.id   AF-A0A7R9VYU0-F1
#
_cell.length_a   1.000
_cell.length_b   1.000
_cell.length_c   1.000
_cell.angle_alpha   90.00
_cell.angle_beta   90.00
_cell.angle_gamma   90.00
#
_symmetry.space_group_name_H-M   'P 1'
#
loop_
_entity.id
_entity.type
_entity.pdbx_description
1 polymer ?
#
loop_
_entity_poly.entity_id
_entity_poly.type
_entity_poly.pdbx_seq_one_letter_code
_entity_poly.pdbx_strand_id
1 'polypeptide(L)'
;MKLAQRVCDIGRGGQTLMTQHVFEHLHLGDKQLKQARMLCMGVHRSVPAIADVPDTVLLYQLFHADLVARLPEFRPLRFCEPLEISTVEAPVRRASIAFAYLVGMDTLLAWNRELASAAFDVFAAIASRLLLAAGGYLVELTPSGLCLAAFQQPMQAICWGLCLLEEMKAAQWDDDLLDHGLCEEVVVGEGEGNQRVLFRGPRLKIGVDVGSVHADVSPV
;
A
#
# COMPACT_ATOMS: atom_id res chain seq x y z
N MET A 1 14.27 -16.86 -15.77
CA MET A 1 15.32 -15.92 -16.23
C MET A 1 14.76 -14.55 -16.64
N LYS A 2 13.60 -14.47 -17.33
CA LYS A 2 12.99 -13.21 -17.80
C LYS A 2 12.79 -12.14 -16.69
N LEU A 3 12.28 -12.52 -15.52
CA LEU A 3 12.07 -11.58 -14.41
C LEU A 3 13.38 -10.96 -13.89
N ALA A 4 14.45 -11.75 -13.75
CA ALA A 4 15.75 -11.23 -13.29
C ALA A 4 16.36 -10.23 -14.28
N GLN A 5 16.28 -10.53 -15.57
CA GLN A 5 16.67 -9.59 -16.62
C GLN A 5 15.84 -8.31 -16.55
N ARG A 6 14.52 -8.44 -16.37
CA ARG A 6 13.63 -7.29 -16.26
C ARG A 6 13.96 -6.39 -15.07
N VAL A 7 14.20 -6.96 -13.90
CA VAL A 7 14.63 -6.23 -12.70
C VAL A 7 15.96 -5.49 -12.94
N CYS A 8 16.89 -6.12 -13.67
CA CYS A 8 18.14 -5.48 -14.07
C CYS A 8 17.89 -4.26 -14.99
N ASP A 9 17.02 -4.39 -15.99
CA ASP A 9 16.70 -3.32 -16.94
C ASP A 9 16.00 -2.12 -16.28
N ILE A 10 15.17 -2.39 -15.25
CA ILE A 10 14.48 -1.37 -14.44
C ILE A 10 15.50 -0.50 -13.68
N GLY A 11 16.54 -1.14 -13.14
CA GLY A 11 17.59 -0.47 -12.37
C GLY A 11 18.45 0.49 -13.19
N ARG A 12 19.09 1.43 -12.50
CA ARG A 12 20.15 2.30 -13.03
C ARG A 12 21.53 1.70 -12.74
N GLY A 13 22.54 2.20 -13.44
CA GLY A 13 23.93 1.85 -13.14
C GLY A 13 24.27 2.17 -11.68
N GLY A 14 24.88 1.20 -10.99
CA GLY A 14 25.23 1.31 -9.58
C GLY A 14 24.12 0.95 -8.59
N GLN A 15 22.93 0.56 -9.06
CA GLN A 15 21.87 -0.01 -8.21
C GLN A 15 21.92 -1.54 -8.24
N THR A 16 21.69 -2.15 -7.07
CA THR A 16 21.41 -3.58 -6.94
C THR A 16 19.97 -3.73 -6.50
N LEU A 17 19.12 -4.23 -7.41
CA LEU A 17 17.70 -4.45 -7.15
C LEU A 17 17.40 -5.94 -6.97
N MET A 18 16.44 -6.25 -6.12
CA MET A 18 15.91 -7.58 -5.94
C MET A 18 14.39 -7.56 -5.79
N THR A 19 13.76 -8.70 -6.06
CA THR A 19 12.32 -8.89 -5.85
C THR A 19 12.04 -9.38 -4.42
N GLN A 20 10.79 -9.29 -3.99
CA GLN A 20 10.32 -9.94 -2.75
C GLN A 20 10.69 -11.42 -2.67
N HIS A 21 10.55 -12.17 -3.76
CA HIS A 21 10.90 -13.59 -3.76
C HIS A 21 12.38 -13.83 -3.41
N VAL A 22 13.31 -12.99 -3.91
CA VAL A 22 14.72 -13.09 -3.55
C VAL A 22 14.92 -12.70 -2.08
N PHE A 23 14.24 -11.64 -1.62
CA PHE A 23 14.31 -11.18 -0.25
C PHE A 23 13.88 -12.26 0.76
N GLU A 24 12.77 -12.96 0.52
CA GLU A 24 12.27 -14.04 1.38
C GLU A 24 13.23 -15.23 1.49
N HIS A 25 14.12 -15.40 0.51
CA HIS A 25 15.15 -16.46 0.50
C HIS A 25 16.52 -15.96 0.98
N LEU A 26 16.67 -14.67 1.30
CA LEU A 26 17.90 -14.14 1.90
C LEU A 26 18.02 -14.58 3.36
N HIS A 27 19.20 -15.02 3.73
CA HIS A 27 19.53 -15.39 5.10
C HIS A 27 20.10 -14.14 5.79
N LEU A 28 19.24 -13.39 6.49
CA LEU A 28 19.51 -12.11 7.19
C LEU A 28 20.55 -12.20 8.35
N GLY A 29 21.33 -13.27 8.41
CA GLY A 29 22.43 -13.47 9.36
C GLY A 29 23.77 -13.80 8.67
N ASP A 30 23.80 -13.80 7.34
CA ASP A 30 25.02 -14.06 6.60
C ASP A 30 26.06 -12.96 6.89
N LYS A 31 27.29 -13.38 7.22
CA LYS A 31 28.41 -12.46 7.46
C LYS A 31 28.65 -11.55 6.26
N GLN A 32 28.31 -12.00 5.05
CA GLN A 32 28.44 -11.23 3.81
C GLN A 32 27.46 -10.06 3.73
N LEU A 33 26.34 -10.10 4.46
CA LEU A 33 25.29 -9.07 4.44
C LEU A 33 25.40 -8.06 5.58
N LYS A 34 26.33 -8.25 6.53
CA LYS A 34 26.55 -7.33 7.66
C LYS A 34 26.74 -5.86 7.26
N GLN A 35 27.36 -5.63 6.12
CA GLN A 35 27.60 -4.30 5.57
C GLN A 35 26.55 -3.87 4.55
N ALA A 36 25.62 -4.76 4.19
CA ALA A 36 24.51 -4.41 3.33
C ALA A 36 23.44 -3.64 4.11
N ARG A 37 22.78 -2.73 3.40
CA ARG A 37 21.58 -2.02 3.81
C ARG A 37 20.54 -2.25 2.73
N MET A 38 19.28 -2.26 3.14
CA MET A 38 18.16 -2.50 2.25
C MET A 38 17.12 -1.40 2.39
N LEU A 39 16.57 -1.01 1.24
CA LEU A 39 15.43 -0.12 1.15
C LEU A 39 14.31 -0.80 0.39
N CYS A 40 13.09 -0.68 0.90
CA CYS A 40 11.91 -0.99 0.12
C CYS A 40 11.69 0.14 -0.89
N MET A 41 11.64 -0.22 -2.18
CA MET A 41 11.41 0.71 -3.27
C MET A 41 9.91 0.82 -3.63
N GLY A 42 9.05 0.12 -2.90
CA GLY A 42 7.61 0.04 -3.18
C GLY A 42 7.26 -0.97 -4.27
N VAL A 43 5.97 -1.11 -4.54
CA VAL A 43 5.43 -1.92 -5.64
C VAL A 43 5.44 -1.12 -6.94
N HIS A 44 5.89 -1.76 -8.01
CA HIS A 44 5.95 -1.18 -9.36
C HIS A 44 5.24 -2.05 -10.39
N ARG A 45 4.55 -1.44 -11.34
CA ARG A 45 4.06 -2.11 -12.55
C ARG A 45 5.10 -2.08 -13.64
N SER A 46 5.35 -3.20 -14.31
CA SER A 46 6.30 -3.26 -15.44
C SER A 46 5.72 -2.64 -16.71
N VAL A 47 6.47 -1.75 -17.37
CA VAL A 47 6.07 -1.12 -18.64
C VAL A 47 7.17 -1.22 -19.71
N PRO A 48 6.96 -1.89 -20.86
CA PRO A 48 5.74 -2.61 -21.25
C PRO A 48 5.51 -3.88 -20.41
N ALA A 49 4.29 -4.41 -20.46
CA ALA A 49 3.97 -5.72 -19.93
C ALA A 49 4.77 -6.80 -20.70
N ILE A 50 5.27 -7.80 -19.98
CA ILE A 50 6.06 -8.90 -20.56
C ILE A 50 5.37 -10.21 -20.22
N ALA A 51 5.16 -11.05 -21.22
CA ALA A 51 4.62 -12.39 -21.02
C ALA A 51 5.49 -13.19 -20.03
N ASP A 52 4.82 -13.91 -19.13
CA ASP A 52 5.44 -14.72 -18.06
C ASP A 52 6.18 -13.91 -16.98
N VAL A 53 5.94 -12.60 -16.90
CA VAL A 53 6.40 -11.73 -15.80
C VAL A 53 5.17 -11.19 -15.07
N PRO A 54 5.14 -11.22 -13.72
CA PRO A 54 4.06 -10.60 -12.95
C PRO A 54 3.86 -9.14 -13.37
N ASP A 55 2.60 -8.69 -13.44
CA ASP A 55 2.28 -7.29 -13.79
C ASP A 55 2.89 -6.31 -12.78
N THR A 56 2.85 -6.67 -11.50
CA THR A 56 3.38 -5.90 -10.39
C THR A 56 4.53 -6.64 -9.70
N VAL A 57 5.53 -5.88 -9.25
CA VAL A 57 6.72 -6.40 -8.56
C VAL A 57 7.08 -5.48 -7.41
N LEU A 58 7.18 -6.04 -6.21
CA LEU A 58 7.78 -5.39 -5.05
C LEU A 58 9.31 -5.44 -5.17
N LEU A 59 9.92 -4.26 -5.18
CA LEU A 59 11.36 -4.11 -5.38
C LEU A 59 12.05 -3.65 -4.10
N TYR A 60 13.22 -4.22 -3.86
CA TYR A 60 14.15 -3.79 -2.82
C TYR A 60 15.46 -3.37 -3.44
N GLN A 61 16.06 -2.30 -2.93
CA GLN A 61 17.41 -1.89 -3.29
C GLN A 61 18.39 -2.29 -2.19
N LEU A 62 19.43 -3.04 -2.54
CA LEU A 62 20.57 -3.29 -1.66
C LEU A 62 21.71 -2.34 -2.00
N PHE A 63 22.45 -1.95 -0.97
CA PHE A 63 23.67 -1.18 -1.11
C PHE A 63 24.57 -1.42 0.09
N HIS A 64 25.86 -1.17 -0.09
CA HIS A 64 26.82 -1.20 1.00
C HIS A 64 26.60 0.04 1.91
N ALA A 65 26.74 -0.11 3.22
CA ALA A 65 26.50 0.95 4.20
C ALA A 65 27.28 2.25 3.89
N ASP A 66 28.54 2.12 3.47
CA ASP A 66 29.39 3.26 3.06
C ASP A 66 28.88 4.01 1.82
N LEU A 67 27.91 3.45 1.10
CA LEU A 67 27.33 4.03 -0.11
C LEU A 67 25.98 4.71 0.15
N VAL A 68 25.52 4.81 1.41
CA VAL A 68 24.24 5.45 1.77
C VAL A 68 24.13 6.88 1.25
N ALA A 69 25.24 7.62 1.19
CA ALA A 69 25.28 8.98 0.68
C ALA A 69 24.94 9.10 -0.82
N ARG A 70 24.93 7.98 -1.57
CA ARG A 70 24.55 7.96 -3.00
C ARG A 70 23.05 7.90 -3.21
N LEU A 71 22.26 7.58 -2.18
CA LEU A 71 20.81 7.38 -2.34
C LEU A 71 20.10 8.57 -3.00
N PRO A 72 20.38 9.84 -2.64
CA PRO A 72 19.74 10.99 -3.27
C PRO A 72 20.13 11.18 -4.75
N GLU A 73 21.24 10.58 -5.20
CA GLU A 73 21.76 10.72 -6.56
C GLU A 73 21.13 9.73 -7.55
N PHE A 74 20.42 8.71 -7.05
CA PHE A 74 19.75 7.76 -7.93
C PHE A 74 18.53 8.40 -8.59
N ARG A 75 18.51 8.37 -9.93
CA ARG A 75 17.32 8.72 -10.69
C ARG A 75 16.22 7.69 -10.46
N PRO A 76 14.93 8.06 -10.66
CA PRO A 76 13.83 7.11 -10.64
C PRO A 76 14.09 5.91 -11.55
N LEU A 77 13.52 4.77 -11.13
CA LEU A 77 13.52 3.51 -11.86
C LEU A 77 12.98 3.71 -13.29
N ARG A 78 13.40 2.84 -14.21
CA ARG A 78 12.98 2.89 -15.62
C ARG A 78 12.01 1.77 -15.93
N PHE A 79 11.26 1.96 -17.01
CA PHE A 79 10.43 0.90 -17.58
C PHE A 79 9.44 0.31 -16.55
N CYS A 80 9.03 1.14 -15.60
CA CYS A 80 8.04 0.79 -14.59
C CYS A 80 7.28 2.04 -14.13
N GLU A 81 6.07 1.82 -13.64
CA GLU A 81 5.21 2.81 -13.03
C GLU A 81 5.07 2.50 -11.53
N PRO A 82 5.29 3.47 -10.63
CA PRO A 82 5.13 3.24 -9.20
C PRO A 82 3.64 3.05 -8.87
N LEU A 83 3.35 2.02 -8.07
CA LEU A 83 2.04 1.83 -7.44
C LEU A 83 2.07 2.21 -5.96
N GLU A 84 3.26 2.28 -5.38
CA GLU A 84 3.56 2.75 -4.03
C GLU A 84 4.82 3.63 -4.06
N ILE A 85 4.93 4.56 -3.13
CA ILE A 85 6.16 5.35 -2.96
C ILE A 85 7.23 4.53 -2.22
N SER A 86 8.50 4.90 -2.39
CA SER A 86 9.61 4.24 -1.69
C SER A 86 9.70 4.64 -0.21
N THR A 87 10.33 3.80 0.61
CA THR A 87 10.75 4.17 1.98
C THR A 87 11.62 5.43 2.02
N VAL A 88 12.34 5.76 0.94
CA VAL A 88 13.12 7.01 0.85
C VAL A 88 12.22 8.25 0.87
N GLU A 89 11.00 8.12 0.37
CA GLU A 89 9.99 9.19 0.31
C GLU A 89 9.10 9.20 1.56
N ALA A 90 9.30 8.27 2.51
CA ALA A 90 8.53 8.21 3.73
C ALA A 90 8.73 9.49 4.57
N PRO A 91 7.67 10.07 5.16
CA PRO A 91 7.79 11.24 6.02
C PRO A 91 8.72 10.99 7.22
N VAL A 92 9.68 11.89 7.44
CA VAL A 92 10.65 11.82 8.54
C VAL A 92 10.48 12.97 9.53
N ARG A 93 10.94 12.77 10.77
CA ARG A 93 10.93 13.72 11.90
C ARG A 93 9.55 14.08 12.42
N ARG A 94 8.64 14.53 11.56
CA ARG A 94 7.25 14.84 11.90
C ARG A 94 6.35 14.35 10.77
N ALA A 95 5.38 13.52 11.12
CA ALA A 95 4.46 12.92 10.18
C ALA A 95 3.02 13.00 10.69
N SER A 96 2.09 12.97 9.76
CA SER A 96 0.68 12.72 10.06
C SER A 96 0.41 11.25 9.78
N ILE A 97 -0.07 10.52 10.78
CA ILE A 97 -0.37 9.10 10.69
C ILE A 97 -1.87 8.95 10.54
N ALA A 98 -2.30 8.25 9.49
CA ALA A 98 -3.69 7.87 9.30
C ALA A 98 -3.84 6.36 9.55
N PHE A 99 -4.79 6.02 10.40
CA PHE A 99 -5.20 4.65 10.70
C PHE A 99 -6.58 4.44 10.10
N ALA A 100 -6.69 3.62 9.06
CA ALA A 100 -7.95 3.21 8.46
C ALA A 100 -8.21 1.73 8.79
N TYR A 101 -9.43 1.40 9.21
CA TYR A 101 -9.76 0.06 9.68
C TYR A 101 -11.15 -0.38 9.22
N LEU A 102 -11.23 -1.53 8.55
CA LEU A 102 -12.47 -2.20 8.21
C LEU A 102 -13.07 -2.84 9.46
N VAL A 103 -14.23 -2.35 9.88
CA VAL A 103 -14.90 -2.80 11.09
C VAL A 103 -15.52 -4.17 10.85
N GLY A 104 -15.21 -5.13 11.75
CA GLY A 104 -15.82 -6.46 11.74
C GLY A 104 -15.24 -7.41 10.68
N MET A 105 -14.04 -7.14 10.16
CA MET A 105 -13.39 -7.96 9.15
C MET A 105 -13.23 -9.43 9.57
N ASP A 106 -12.83 -9.68 10.83
CA ASP A 106 -12.69 -11.04 11.36
C ASP A 106 -14.03 -11.80 11.35
N THR A 107 -15.13 -11.09 11.64
CA THR A 107 -16.50 -11.66 11.57
C THR A 107 -16.86 -12.01 10.13
N LEU A 108 -16.55 -11.13 9.17
CA LEU A 108 -16.79 -11.38 7.75
C LEU A 108 -15.97 -12.56 7.24
N LEU A 109 -14.69 -12.66 7.62
CA LEU A 109 -13.81 -13.78 7.27
C LEU A 109 -14.30 -15.12 7.82
N ALA A 110 -14.86 -15.12 9.03
CA ALA A 110 -15.46 -16.30 9.65
C ALA A 110 -16.78 -16.70 8.99
N TRP A 111 -17.57 -15.72 8.52
CA TRP A 111 -18.84 -15.95 7.83
C TRP A 111 -18.63 -16.45 6.39
N ASN A 112 -17.88 -15.71 5.58
CA ASN A 112 -17.55 -16.07 4.21
C ASN A 112 -16.18 -15.53 3.84
N ARG A 113 -15.17 -16.40 3.87
CA ARG A 113 -13.78 -16.04 3.60
C ARG A 113 -13.59 -15.47 2.19
N GLU A 114 -14.26 -16.03 1.18
CA GLU A 114 -14.05 -15.63 -0.21
C GLU A 114 -14.58 -14.23 -0.47
N LEU A 115 -15.83 -13.95 -0.07
CA LEU A 115 -16.42 -12.61 -0.16
C LEU A 115 -15.66 -11.58 0.68
N ALA A 116 -15.27 -11.96 1.89
CA ALA A 116 -14.48 -11.09 2.75
C ALA A 116 -13.12 -10.75 2.12
N SER A 117 -12.42 -11.74 1.56
CA SER A 117 -11.11 -11.52 0.91
C SER A 117 -11.27 -10.63 -0.33
N ALA A 118 -12.30 -10.88 -1.16
CA ALA A 118 -12.61 -10.03 -2.31
C ALA A 118 -12.93 -8.58 -1.88
N ALA A 119 -13.67 -8.41 -0.79
CA ALA A 119 -13.99 -7.08 -0.26
C ALA A 119 -12.73 -6.35 0.26
N PHE A 120 -11.82 -7.09 0.90
CA PHE A 120 -10.52 -6.57 1.29
C PHE A 120 -9.67 -6.17 0.09
N ASP A 121 -9.67 -6.95 -1.00
CA ASP A 121 -8.91 -6.64 -2.22
C ASP A 121 -9.40 -5.32 -2.86
N VAL A 122 -10.73 -5.09 -2.87
CA VAL A 122 -11.30 -3.82 -3.32
C VAL A 122 -10.84 -2.66 -2.43
N PHE A 123 -10.91 -2.82 -1.11
CA PHE A 123 -10.42 -1.83 -0.15
C PHE A 123 -8.92 -1.52 -0.36
N ALA A 124 -8.09 -2.56 -0.44
CA ALA A 124 -6.65 -2.44 -0.64
C ALA A 124 -6.32 -1.70 -1.94
N ALA A 125 -7.00 -2.04 -3.04
CA ALA A 125 -6.81 -1.38 -4.33
C ALA A 125 -7.19 0.11 -4.29
N ILE A 126 -8.33 0.47 -3.68
CA ILE A 126 -8.76 1.86 -3.53
C ILE A 126 -7.80 2.63 -2.62
N ALA A 127 -7.46 2.06 -1.46
CA ALA A 127 -6.59 2.67 -0.46
C ALA A 127 -5.20 2.97 -1.05
N SER A 128 -4.55 1.99 -1.69
CA SER A 128 -3.22 2.15 -2.27
C SER A 128 -3.19 3.16 -3.41
N ARG A 129 -4.19 3.15 -4.31
CA ARG A 129 -4.28 4.13 -5.40
C ARG A 129 -4.45 5.55 -4.87
N LEU A 130 -5.37 5.76 -3.93
CA LEU A 130 -5.57 7.07 -3.30
C LEU A 130 -4.35 7.52 -2.50
N LEU A 131 -3.66 6.58 -1.87
CA LEU A 131 -2.47 6.85 -1.08
C LEU A 131 -1.33 7.37 -1.97
N LEU A 132 -1.08 6.70 -3.10
CA LEU A 132 -0.11 7.16 -4.10
C LEU A 132 -0.47 8.56 -4.63
N ALA A 133 -1.73 8.80 -4.95
CA ALA A 133 -2.19 10.10 -5.45
C ALA A 133 -2.02 11.24 -4.41
N ALA A 134 -2.12 10.90 -3.12
CA ALA A 134 -1.90 11.83 -2.02
C ALA A 134 -0.42 12.01 -1.65
N GLY A 135 0.49 11.24 -2.26
CA GLY A 135 1.92 11.20 -1.89
C GLY A 135 2.15 10.62 -0.49
N GLY A 136 1.28 9.70 -0.05
CA GLY A 136 1.40 9.04 1.24
C GLY A 136 2.21 7.76 1.17
N TYR A 137 2.84 7.41 2.30
CA TYR A 137 3.64 6.21 2.47
C TYR A 137 2.82 5.11 3.15
N LEU A 138 2.81 3.91 2.55
CA LEU A 138 2.16 2.76 3.17
C LEU A 138 3.10 2.18 4.23
N VAL A 139 2.66 2.20 5.49
CA VAL A 139 3.40 1.61 6.61
C VAL A 139 3.00 0.16 6.80
N GLU A 140 1.70 -0.11 6.79
CA GLU A 140 1.16 -1.46 7.01
C GLU A 140 -0.19 -1.61 6.31
N LEU A 141 -0.41 -2.77 5.69
CA LEU A 141 -1.70 -3.18 5.17
C LEU A 141 -1.89 -4.65 5.51
N THR A 142 -2.91 -4.97 6.32
CA THR A 142 -3.15 -6.35 6.76
C THR A 142 -4.51 -6.85 6.29
N PRO A 143 -4.63 -8.16 5.96
CA PRO A 143 -5.90 -8.78 5.61
C PRO A 143 -6.97 -8.71 6.72
N SER A 144 -6.58 -8.36 7.95
CA SER A 144 -7.52 -8.08 9.05
C SER A 144 -8.27 -6.74 8.91
N GLY A 145 -7.99 -5.99 7.84
CA GLY A 145 -8.68 -4.75 7.51
C GLY A 145 -7.97 -3.48 7.95
N LEU A 146 -6.74 -3.58 8.49
CA LEU A 146 -5.92 -2.43 8.86
C LEU A 146 -5.15 -1.88 7.66
N CYS A 147 -5.24 -0.57 7.44
CA CYS A 147 -4.33 0.22 6.62
C CYS A 147 -3.74 1.36 7.46
N LEU A 148 -2.41 1.34 7.64
CA LEU A 148 -1.64 2.36 8.32
C LEU A 148 -0.80 3.12 7.30
N ALA A 149 -1.02 4.43 7.23
CA ALA A 149 -0.37 5.31 6.26
C ALA A 149 0.26 6.53 6.93
N ALA A 150 1.38 7.00 6.37
CA ALA A 150 2.08 8.19 6.83
C ALA A 150 2.09 9.27 5.75
N PHE A 151 1.89 10.52 6.17
CA PHE A 151 1.82 11.68 5.29
C PHE A 151 2.71 12.82 5.82
N GLN A 152 3.21 13.64 4.89
CA GLN A 152 4.03 14.79 5.24
C GLN A 152 3.20 15.91 5.89
N GLN A 153 1.93 16.04 5.49
CA GLN A 153 1.01 17.08 5.95
C GLN A 153 -0.34 16.49 6.44
N PRO A 154 -0.94 17.06 7.51
CA PRO A 154 -2.21 16.55 8.04
C PRO A 154 -3.35 16.60 7.03
N MET A 155 -3.37 17.63 6.17
CA MET A 155 -4.39 17.77 5.13
C MET A 155 -4.34 16.64 4.09
N GLN A 156 -3.16 16.09 3.78
CA GLN A 156 -3.07 14.94 2.87
C GLN A 156 -3.76 13.72 3.47
N ALA A 157 -3.51 13.45 4.76
CA ALA A 157 -4.14 12.35 5.49
C ALA A 157 -5.67 12.49 5.56
N ILE A 158 -6.16 13.69 5.87
CA ILE A 158 -7.60 13.99 5.96
C ILE A 158 -8.26 13.83 4.58
N CYS A 159 -7.70 14.43 3.53
CA CYS A 159 -8.24 14.32 2.18
C CYS A 159 -8.23 12.87 1.69
N TRP A 160 -7.14 12.13 1.90
CA TRP A 160 -7.05 10.71 1.59
C TRP A 160 -8.17 9.91 2.28
N GLY A 161 -8.37 10.12 3.58
CA GLY A 161 -9.40 9.41 4.33
C GLY A 161 -10.82 9.72 3.87
N LEU A 162 -11.12 10.98 3.57
CA LEU A 162 -12.42 11.39 3.03
C LEU A 162 -12.68 10.77 1.64
N CYS A 163 -11.70 10.81 0.74
CA CYS A 163 -11.81 10.17 -0.56
C CYS A 163 -11.99 8.66 -0.44
N LEU A 164 -11.28 8.01 0.49
CA LEU A 164 -11.39 6.58 0.74
C LEU A 164 -12.80 6.20 1.21
N LEU A 165 -13.39 6.97 2.12
CA LEU A 165 -14.78 6.76 2.57
C LEU A 165 -15.79 6.89 1.43
N GLU A 166 -15.66 7.92 0.59
CA GLU A 166 -16.56 8.15 -0.53
C GLU A 166 -16.43 7.07 -1.60
N GLU A 167 -15.20 6.66 -1.94
CA GLU A 167 -14.95 5.62 -2.93
C GLU A 167 -15.38 4.23 -2.44
N MET A 168 -15.17 3.89 -1.17
CA MET A 168 -15.67 2.64 -0.59
C MET A 168 -17.20 2.55 -0.63
N LYS A 169 -17.89 3.65 -0.35
CA LYS A 169 -19.36 3.72 -0.44
C LYS A 169 -19.85 3.56 -1.88
N ALA A 170 -19.10 4.08 -2.86
CA ALA A 170 -19.44 4.02 -4.29
C ALA A 170 -18.96 2.74 -4.99
N ALA A 171 -18.11 1.93 -4.35
CA ALA A 171 -17.58 0.70 -4.92
C ALA A 171 -18.68 -0.32 -5.20
N GLN A 172 -18.47 -1.21 -6.18
CA GLN A 172 -19.42 -2.28 -6.45
C GLN A 172 -19.18 -3.42 -5.47
N TRP A 173 -20.22 -3.73 -4.69
CA TRP A 173 -20.20 -4.78 -3.68
C TRP A 173 -21.11 -5.92 -4.13
N ASP A 174 -20.73 -7.13 -3.75
CA ASP A 174 -21.55 -8.32 -3.96
C ASP A 174 -22.85 -8.21 -3.16
N ASP A 175 -23.96 -8.67 -3.74
CA ASP A 175 -25.28 -8.57 -3.10
C ASP A 175 -25.33 -9.40 -1.80
N ASP A 176 -24.69 -10.58 -1.77
CA ASP A 176 -24.62 -11.40 -0.56
C ASP A 176 -23.83 -10.68 0.56
N LEU A 177 -22.83 -9.88 0.18
CA LEU A 177 -22.10 -9.04 1.13
C LEU A 177 -22.98 -7.91 1.65
N LEU A 178 -23.79 -7.27 0.79
CA LEU A 178 -24.71 -6.20 1.19
C LEU A 178 -25.88 -6.71 2.06
N ASP A 179 -26.27 -7.97 1.93
CA ASP A 179 -27.27 -8.59 2.80
C ASP A 179 -26.75 -8.82 4.24
N HIS A 180 -25.42 -8.77 4.44
CA HIS A 180 -24.82 -8.87 5.77
C HIS A 180 -24.95 -7.56 6.54
N GLY A 181 -25.44 -7.59 7.79
CA GLY A 181 -25.69 -6.38 8.60
C GLY A 181 -24.47 -5.50 8.90
N LEU A 182 -23.25 -6.02 8.73
CA LEU A 182 -22.01 -5.21 8.81
C LEU A 182 -21.72 -4.39 7.54
N CYS A 183 -22.39 -4.69 6.44
CA CYS A 183 -22.13 -4.14 5.11
C CYS A 183 -23.38 -3.56 4.45
N GLU A 184 -24.53 -3.63 5.13
CA GLU A 184 -25.84 -3.25 4.60
C GLU A 184 -25.87 -1.86 3.96
N GLU A 185 -26.75 -1.70 2.97
CA GLU A 185 -27.06 -0.40 2.42
C GLU A 185 -28.08 0.31 3.32
N VAL A 186 -27.75 1.51 3.77
CA VAL A 186 -28.63 2.35 4.59
C VAL A 186 -28.94 3.61 3.80
N VAL A 187 -30.22 3.82 3.51
CA VAL A 187 -30.73 4.97 2.76
C VAL A 187 -31.60 5.83 3.66
N VAL A 188 -31.49 7.15 3.55
CA VAL A 188 -32.36 8.10 4.25
C VAL A 188 -33.06 9.00 3.24
N GLY A 189 -34.35 9.23 3.45
CA GLY A 189 -35.21 10.05 2.60
C GLY A 189 -36.64 9.53 2.52
N GLU A 190 -37.60 10.42 2.36
CA GLU A 190 -39.01 10.07 2.13
C GLU A 190 -39.32 10.15 0.63
N GLY A 191 -39.85 9.06 0.05
CA GLY A 191 -40.34 9.01 -1.33
C GLY A 191 -39.29 8.75 -2.42
N GLU A 192 -39.78 8.32 -3.59
CA GLU A 192 -38.98 8.14 -4.81
C GLU A 192 -38.48 9.51 -5.31
N GLY A 193 -37.19 9.80 -5.10
CA GLY A 193 -36.53 11.01 -5.62
C GLY A 193 -35.74 11.83 -4.61
N ASN A 194 -35.86 11.56 -3.29
CA ASN A 194 -35.07 12.23 -2.25
C ASN A 194 -34.30 11.23 -1.35
N GLN A 195 -33.97 10.07 -1.90
CA GLN A 195 -33.22 9.02 -1.23
C GLN A 195 -31.72 9.29 -1.33
N ARG A 196 -31.04 9.27 -0.18
CA ARG A 196 -29.58 9.40 -0.08
C ARG A 196 -28.99 8.18 0.63
N VAL A 197 -28.07 7.51 -0.04
CA VAL A 197 -27.26 6.44 0.55
C VAL A 197 -26.32 7.04 1.61
N LEU A 198 -26.48 6.59 2.86
CA LEU A 198 -25.63 6.96 3.98
C LEU A 198 -24.47 5.98 4.15
N PHE A 199 -24.77 4.68 4.06
CA PHE A 199 -23.78 3.63 4.19
C PHE A 199 -24.04 2.54 3.15
N ARG A 200 -22.97 1.92 2.66
CA ARG A 200 -23.03 0.80 1.71
C ARG A 200 -21.70 0.07 1.69
N GLY A 201 -21.73 -1.25 1.80
CA GLY A 201 -20.52 -2.09 1.90
C GLY A 201 -19.81 -2.03 3.25
N PRO A 202 -18.61 -2.64 3.35
CA PRO A 202 -17.82 -2.72 4.57
C PRO A 202 -17.60 -1.35 5.22
N ARG A 203 -17.81 -1.28 6.55
CA ARG A 203 -17.65 -0.01 7.28
C ARG A 203 -16.20 0.30 7.56
N LEU A 204 -15.81 1.55 7.35
CA LEU A 204 -14.46 2.03 7.59
C LEU A 204 -14.43 3.04 8.73
N LYS A 205 -13.46 2.89 9.64
CA LYS A 205 -13.12 3.89 10.65
C LYS A 205 -11.76 4.48 10.31
N ILE A 206 -11.65 5.81 10.32
CA ILE A 206 -10.38 6.51 10.08
C ILE A 206 -10.06 7.42 11.26
N GLY A 207 -8.83 7.32 11.77
CA GLY A 207 -8.24 8.25 12.73
C GLY A 207 -6.99 8.89 12.15
N VAL A 208 -6.75 10.16 12.46
CA VAL A 208 -5.53 10.88 12.04
C VAL A 208 -4.90 11.53 13.27
N ASP A 209 -3.60 11.36 13.43
CA ASP A 209 -2.81 12.02 14.46
C ASP A 209 -1.50 12.59 13.88
N VAL A 210 -0.88 13.54 14.57
CA VAL A 210 0.37 14.20 14.14
C VAL A 210 1.40 14.12 15.25
N GLY A 211 2.55 13.53 14.93
CA GLY A 211 3.58 13.30 15.93
C GLY A 211 4.99 13.37 15.36
N SER A 212 5.96 13.37 16.28
CA SER A 212 7.34 13.13 15.91
C SER A 212 7.55 11.66 15.59
N VAL A 213 8.29 11.38 14.51
CA VAL A 213 8.57 10.02 14.04
C VAL A 213 10.07 9.81 13.90
N HIS A 214 10.51 8.60 14.23
CA HIS A 214 11.86 8.14 13.99
C HIS A 214 11.88 7.27 12.73
N ALA A 215 12.89 7.45 11.89
CA ALA A 215 13.09 6.66 10.69
C ALA A 215 14.54 6.17 10.68
N ASP A 216 14.71 4.89 10.36
CA ASP A 216 16.01 4.25 10.20
C ASP A 216 15.99 3.37 8.96
N VAL A 217 17.16 3.13 8.39
CA VAL A 217 17.34 2.19 7.28
C VAL A 217 17.68 0.83 7.85
N SER A 218 16.81 -0.14 7.61
CA SER A 218 17.00 -1.50 8.12
C SER A 218 18.34 -2.11 7.67
N PRO A 219 19.12 -2.69 8.59
CA PRO A 219 20.20 -3.59 8.21
C PRO A 219 19.60 -4.83 7.53
N VAL A 220 20.42 -5.47 6.67
CA VAL A 220 20.12 -6.78 6.08
C VAL A 220 20.60 -7.88 7.01
#